data_AF-A0A848L023-F1
#
_entry.id   AF-A0A848L023-F1
#
_cell.length_a   1.000
_cell.length_b   1.000
_cell.length_c   1.000
_cell.angle_alpha   90.00
_cell.angle_beta   90.00
_cell.angle_gamma   90.00
#
_symmetry.space_group_name_H-M   'P 1'
#
loop_
_entity.id
_entity.type
_entity.pdbx_description
1 polymer ?
#
loop_
_entity_poly.entity_id
_entity_poly.type
_entity_poly.pdbx_seq_one_letter_code
_entity_poly.pdbx_strand_id
1 'polypeptide(L)'
;MTMRFAKALGLWGYITLLAAIALVVLWIGMAASDHPDTMWAGTAAAVVLIVSLVSLTASRRMLVHQDPDSRPEQDPLQPAVTDEEAAEYEAHYHGRHIRDDDTDH
;
A
#
# COMPACT_ATOMS: atom_id res chain seq x y z
N MET A 1 -15.38 2.94 11.58
CA MET A 1 -14.81 1.62 11.24
C MET A 1 -13.62 1.39 12.18
N THR A 2 -13.62 0.32 12.98
CA THR A 2 -12.64 0.16 14.08
C THR A 2 -11.23 -0.14 13.53
N MET A 3 -10.17 0.31 14.23
CA MET A 3 -8.74 0.11 13.87
C MET A 3 -8.41 -1.36 13.53
N ARG A 4 -9.09 -2.28 14.21
CA ARG A 4 -8.98 -3.73 14.02
C ARG A 4 -9.43 -4.17 12.62
N PHE A 5 -10.46 -3.53 12.06
CA PHE A 5 -10.97 -3.86 10.73
C PHE A 5 -10.00 -3.44 9.62
N ALA A 6 -9.45 -2.22 9.69
CA ALA A 6 -8.48 -1.74 8.69
C ALA A 6 -7.19 -2.58 8.68
N LYS A 7 -6.70 -2.98 9.87
CA LYS A 7 -5.58 -3.91 10.03
C LYS A 7 -5.90 -5.31 9.49
N ALA A 8 -7.08 -5.86 9.79
CA ALA A 8 -7.51 -7.16 9.27
C ALA A 8 -7.63 -7.15 7.74
N LEU A 9 -8.16 -6.07 7.15
CA LEU A 9 -8.24 -5.90 5.71
C LEU A 9 -6.85 -5.82 5.05
N GLY A 10 -5.90 -5.12 5.68
CA GLY A 10 -4.52 -5.04 5.23
C GLY A 10 -3.81 -6.40 5.29
N LEU A 11 -4.00 -7.15 6.38
CA LEU A 11 -3.46 -8.50 6.52
C LEU A 11 -4.06 -9.46 5.49
N TRP A 12 -5.37 -9.37 5.25
CA TRP A 12 -6.04 -10.14 4.20
C TRP A 12 -5.46 -9.83 2.82
N GLY A 13 -5.32 -8.54 2.48
CA GLY A 13 -4.70 -8.10 1.22
C GLY A 13 -3.26 -8.58 1.04
N TYR A 14 -2.49 -8.68 2.13
CA TYR A 14 -1.14 -9.25 2.09
C TYR A 14 -1.14 -10.76 1.84
N ILE A 15 -2.00 -11.52 2.51
CA ILE A 15 -2.12 -12.97 2.29
C ILE A 15 -2.55 -13.26 0.85
N THR A 16 -3.52 -12.50 0.32
CA THR A 16 -3.95 -12.67 -1.07
C THR A 16 -2.86 -12.29 -2.06
N LEU A 17 -2.00 -11.31 -1.74
CA LEU A 17 -0.84 -10.97 -2.55
C LEU A 17 0.16 -12.13 -2.62
N LEU A 18 0.45 -12.79 -1.50
CA LEU A 18 1.32 -13.97 -1.48
C LEU A 18 0.74 -15.10 -2.34
N ALA A 19 -0.57 -15.34 -2.25
CA ALA A 19 -1.26 -16.30 -3.11
C ALA A 19 -1.17 -15.90 -4.59
N ALA A 20 -1.31 -14.62 -4.93
CA ALA A 20 -1.17 -14.12 -6.29
C ALA A 20 0.22 -14.41 -6.85
N ILE A 21 1.28 -14.17 -6.06
CA ILE A 21 2.66 -14.45 -6.46
C ILE A 21 2.85 -15.94 -6.75
N ALA A 22 2.34 -16.82 -5.89
CA ALA A 22 2.39 -18.27 -6.12
C ALA A 22 1.66 -18.67 -7.42
N LEU A 23 0.49 -18.09 -7.69
CA LEU A 23 -0.25 -18.32 -8.93
C LEU A 23 0.51 -17.84 -10.17
N VAL A 24 1.22 -16.72 -10.08
CA VAL A 24 2.08 -16.23 -11.18
C VAL A 24 3.22 -17.22 -11.45
N VAL A 25 3.86 -17.75 -10.41
CA VAL A 25 4.93 -18.77 -10.58
C VAL A 25 4.37 -20.04 -11.22
N LEU A 26 3.20 -20.52 -10.78
CA LEU A 26 2.53 -21.67 -11.39
C LEU A 26 2.17 -21.42 -12.85
N TRP A 27 1.66 -20.22 -13.15
CA TRP A 27 1.34 -19.82 -14.51
C TRP A 27 2.57 -19.82 -15.42
N ILE A 28 3.71 -19.31 -14.94
CA ILE A 28 4.98 -19.35 -15.69
C ILE A 28 5.39 -20.80 -15.98
N GLY A 29 5.24 -21.71 -15.01
CA GLY A 29 5.52 -23.14 -15.22
C GLY A 29 4.58 -23.80 -16.24
N MET A 30 3.29 -23.46 -16.21
CA MET A 30 2.32 -23.91 -17.21
C MET A 30 2.62 -23.35 -18.60
N ALA A 31 2.99 -22.07 -18.68
CA ALA A 31 3.37 -21.43 -19.93
C ALA A 31 4.63 -22.07 -20.54
N ALA A 32 5.60 -22.42 -19.71
CA ALA A 32 6.82 -23.11 -20.15
C ALA A 32 6.57 -24.53 -20.69
N SER A 33 5.41 -25.13 -20.38
CA SER A 33 5.03 -26.47 -20.83
C SER A 33 3.95 -26.49 -21.91
N ASP A 34 3.61 -25.32 -22.49
CA ASP A 34 2.51 -25.16 -23.44
C ASP A 34 1.19 -25.80 -22.95
N HIS A 35 0.93 -25.70 -21.65
CA HIS A 35 -0.25 -26.30 -21.06
C HIS A 35 -1.52 -25.63 -21.63
N PRO A 36 -2.56 -26.39 -22.03
CA PRO A 36 -3.75 -25.84 -22.68
C PRO A 36 -4.48 -24.79 -21.82
N ASP A 37 -4.39 -24.92 -20.48
CA ASP A 37 -5.03 -24.01 -19.54
C ASP A 37 -4.20 -22.76 -19.19
N THR A 38 -3.03 -22.56 -19.80
CA THR A 38 -2.13 -21.43 -19.51
C THR A 38 -2.84 -20.08 -19.59
N MET A 39 -3.72 -19.89 -20.56
CA MET A 39 -4.46 -18.63 -20.73
C MET A 39 -5.40 -18.36 -19.54
N TRP A 40 -6.12 -19.38 -19.07
CA TRP A 40 -7.03 -19.27 -17.93
C TRP A 40 -6.28 -19.07 -16.61
N ALA A 41 -5.19 -19.82 -16.41
CA ALA A 41 -4.33 -19.69 -15.23
C ALA A 41 -3.72 -18.27 -15.13
N GLY A 42 -3.27 -17.71 -16.26
CA GLY A 42 -2.72 -16.35 -16.30
C GLY A 42 -3.77 -15.29 -15.99
N THR A 43 -4.98 -15.45 -16.54
CA THR A 43 -6.11 -14.55 -16.26
C THR A 43 -6.48 -14.59 -14.76
N ALA A 44 -6.57 -15.78 -14.17
CA ALA A 44 -6.85 -15.94 -12.74
C ALA A 44 -5.75 -15.28 -11.87
N ALA A 45 -4.48 -15.53 -12.20
CA ALA A 45 -3.35 -14.92 -11.50
C ALA A 45 -3.40 -13.38 -11.56
N ALA A 46 -3.68 -12.82 -12.74
CA ALA A 46 -3.81 -11.37 -12.92
C ALA A 46 -4.96 -10.77 -12.09
N VAL A 47 -6.13 -11.42 -12.08
CA VAL A 47 -7.29 -10.95 -11.30
C VAL A 47 -6.99 -10.94 -9.81
N VAL A 48 -6.41 -12.01 -9.26
CA VAL A 48 -6.09 -12.12 -7.82
C VAL A 48 -5.04 -11.08 -7.42
N LEU A 49 -4.08 -10.80 -8.31
CA LEU A 49 -3.05 -9.77 -8.10
C LEU A 49 -3.67 -8.37 -8.02
N ILE A 50 -4.58 -8.04 -8.95
CA ILE A 50 -5.30 -6.75 -8.95
C ILE A 50 -6.13 -6.59 -7.67
N VAL A 51 -6.90 -7.61 -7.28
CA VAL A 51 -7.74 -7.57 -6.08
C VAL A 51 -6.90 -7.36 -4.82
N SER A 52 -5.72 -7.98 -4.75
CA SER A 52 -4.79 -7.81 -3.63
C SER A 52 -4.24 -6.39 -3.56
N LEU A 53 -3.81 -5.82 -4.70
CA LEU A 53 -3.33 -4.44 -4.78
C LEU A 53 -4.41 -3.42 -4.36
N VAL A 54 -5.64 -3.61 -4.84
CA VAL A 54 -6.76 -2.73 -4.48
C VAL A 54 -7.05 -2.81 -2.98
N SER A 55 -7.06 -4.02 -2.41
CA SER A 55 -7.30 -4.23 -0.98
C SER A 55 -6.22 -3.60 -0.11
N LEU A 56 -4.95 -3.75 -0.48
CA LEU A 56 -3.81 -3.12 0.20
C LEU A 56 -3.88 -1.59 0.11
N THR A 57 -4.20 -1.07 -1.07
CA THR A 57 -4.31 0.38 -1.29
C THR A 57 -5.46 0.98 -0.49
N ALA A 58 -6.61 0.31 -0.46
CA ALA A 58 -7.77 0.72 0.32
C ALA A 58 -7.47 0.69 1.83
N SER A 59 -6.84 -0.39 2.32
CA SER A 59 -6.41 -0.51 3.72
C SER A 59 -5.44 0.62 4.09
N ARG A 60 -4.42 0.88 3.25
CA ARG A 60 -3.44 1.95 3.49
C ARG A 60 -4.12 3.32 3.55
N ARG A 61 -5.02 3.62 2.63
CA ARG A 61 -5.77 4.90 2.65
C ARG A 61 -6.60 5.05 3.92
N MET A 62 -7.28 3.98 4.35
CA MET A 62 -8.04 3.98 5.61
C MET A 62 -7.16 4.18 6.84
N LEU A 63 -5.97 3.58 6.87
CA LEU A 63 -5.01 3.72 7.99
C LEU A 63 -4.36 5.11 8.03
N VAL A 64 -4.09 5.73 6.87
CA VAL A 64 -3.47 7.06 6.78
C VAL A 64 -4.44 8.18 7.17
N HIS A 65 -5.74 8.02 6.95
CA HIS A 65 -6.77 9.01 7.30
C HIS A 65 -7.30 8.88 8.73
N GLN A 66 -6.67 8.07 9.60
CA GLN A 66 -7.08 7.95 11.01
C GLN A 66 -6.23 8.82 11.92
N ASP A 67 -6.91 9.48 12.87
CA ASP A 67 -6.37 10.46 13.81
C ASP A 67 -5.12 9.97 14.56
N PRO A 68 -4.07 10.81 14.66
CA PRO A 68 -2.87 10.52 15.45
C PRO A 68 -3.15 10.30 16.94
N ASP A 69 -4.28 10.79 17.45
CA ASP A 69 -4.75 10.62 18.83
C ASP A 69 -5.13 9.17 19.20
N SER A 70 -5.19 8.26 18.23
CA SER A 70 -5.53 6.85 18.44
C SER A 70 -4.32 5.92 18.61
N ARG A 71 -3.08 6.47 18.69
CA ARG A 71 -1.86 5.68 18.91
C ARG A 71 -1.78 5.20 20.36
N PRO A 72 -1.72 3.88 20.64
CA PRO A 72 -1.63 3.34 22.01
C PRO A 72 -0.32 3.70 22.72
N GLU A 73 0.73 3.98 21.95
CA GLU A 73 2.05 4.42 22.41
C GLU A 73 2.36 5.75 21.71
N GLN A 74 1.90 6.85 22.30
CA GLN A 74 2.64 8.10 22.16
C GLN A 74 3.95 7.89 22.91
N ASP A 75 5.06 8.00 22.20
CA ASP A 75 6.37 7.99 22.84
C ASP A 75 6.38 9.12 23.90
N PRO A 76 6.52 8.82 25.21
CA PRO A 76 6.47 9.84 26.24
C PRO A 76 7.61 10.86 26.13
N LEU A 77 8.66 10.56 25.36
CA LEU A 77 9.73 11.50 25.01
C LEU A 77 9.40 12.41 23.83
N GLN A 78 8.37 12.11 23.06
CA GLN A 78 7.98 12.87 21.89
C GLN A 78 6.72 13.68 22.22
N PRO A 79 6.87 14.93 22.72
CA PRO A 79 5.73 15.77 23.05
C PRO A 79 4.86 16.00 21.80
N ALA A 80 3.55 16.19 22.03
CA ALA A 80 2.65 16.60 20.98
C ALA A 80 3.19 17.91 20.38
N VAL A 81 3.46 17.89 19.07
CA VAL A 81 3.87 19.08 18.33
C VAL A 81 2.73 20.07 18.44
N THR A 82 3.02 21.26 18.97
CA THR A 82 2.01 22.31 19.08
C THR A 82 1.58 22.77 17.68
N ASP A 83 0.37 23.31 17.54
CA ASP A 83 -0.13 23.80 16.25
C ASP A 83 0.82 24.85 15.63
N GLU A 84 1.55 25.60 16.48
CA GLU A 84 2.57 26.57 16.08
C GLU A 84 3.84 25.89 15.52
N GLU A 85 4.35 24.84 16.17
CA GLU A 85 5.51 24.07 15.71
C GLU A 85 5.21 23.27 14.43
N ALA A 86 3.97 22.81 14.25
CA ALA A 86 3.52 22.14 13.03
C ALA A 86 3.51 23.11 11.83
N ALA A 87 3.01 24.33 12.04
CA ALA A 87 3.01 25.39 11.04
C ALA A 87 4.44 25.85 10.68
N GLU A 88 5.34 25.91 11.67
CA GLU A 88 6.75 26.23 11.45
C GLU A 88 7.48 25.13 10.66
N TYR A 89 7.21 23.85 10.95
CA TYR A 89 7.76 22.72 10.20
C TYR A 89 7.31 22.72 8.74
N GLU A 90 6.03 22.98 8.48
CA GLU A 90 5.47 23.05 7.12
C GLU A 90 6.06 24.23 6.34
N ALA A 91 6.21 25.41 6.97
CA ALA A 91 6.87 26.57 6.36
C ALA A 91 8.36 26.30 6.05
N HIS A 92 9.06 25.56 6.91
CA HIS A 92 10.51 25.33 6.78
C HIS A 92 10.86 24.21 5.79
N TYR A 93 10.02 23.16 5.71
CA TYR A 93 10.35 21.94 4.95
C TYR A 93 9.47 21.67 3.74
N HIS A 94 8.31 22.32 3.57
CA HIS A 94 7.47 22.16 2.37
C HIS A 94 7.74 23.21 1.28
N GLY A 95 8.92 23.85 1.33
CA GLY A 95 9.42 24.76 0.28
C GLY A 95 10.20 24.08 -0.87
N ARG A 96 10.41 22.76 -0.86
CA ARG A 96 11.07 22.08 -1.99
C ARG A 96 10.04 21.62 -3.00
N HIS A 97 9.60 22.58 -3.81
CA HIS A 97 9.06 22.32 -5.14
C HIS A 97 9.97 21.28 -5.81
N ILE A 98 9.43 20.10 -6.10
CA ILE A 98 10.06 19.16 -7.01
C ILE A 98 10.13 19.93 -8.32
N ARG A 99 11.34 20.32 -8.72
CA ARG A 99 11.58 21.00 -9.99
C ARG A 99 11.44 19.97 -11.09
N ASP A 100 10.20 19.76 -11.51
CA ASP A 100 9.88 19.43 -12.90
C ASP A 100 10.27 20.67 -13.72
N ASP A 101 11.37 20.56 -14.45
CA ASP A 101 11.69 21.26 -15.71
C ASP A 101 13.22 21.25 -15.89
N ASP A 102 13.69 20.28 -16.69
CA ASP A 102 14.82 20.43 -17.63
C ASP A 102 14.97 19.10 -18.41
N THR A 103 13.98 18.79 -19.25
CA THR A 103 14.19 18.02 -20.48
C THR A 103 13.77 18.89 -21.64
N ASP A 104 14.69 19.75 -22.07
CA ASP A 104 14.79 20.24 -23.44
C ASP A 104 16.17 20.87 -23.62
N HIS A 105 17.11 20.10 -24.17
CA HIS A 105 18.21 20.57 -25.04
C HIS A 105 18.85 19.37 -25.76
#